data_AF-A0AA96VKR8-F1
#
_entry.id   AF-A0AA96VKR8-F1
#
_cell.length_a   1.000
_cell.length_b   1.000
_cell.length_c   1.000
_cell.angle_alpha   90.00
_cell.angle_beta   90.00
_cell.angle_gamma   90.00
#
_symmetry.space_group_name_H-M   'P 1'
#
loop_
_entity.id
_entity.type
_entity.pdbx_description
1 polymer ?
#
loop_
_entity_poly.entity_id
_entity_poly.type
_entity_poly.pdbx_seq_one_letter_code
_entity_poly.pdbx_strand_id
1 'polypeptide(L)'
;MEITGTNSKIKFVLDDGMIVTADGELLTGRKFYVYTSTMVYESNNQKLTNVEKRKIIVEAQQRTSESAMTLVFDEITPEKNNFYDLDTTTIDSLGVVDGHLELLLADGNEWLPDTEQDHLLKLQKKLNNYIHFIESKQYVEGYGDDFTEKVINLTFQYAPSDNGLAFLVQVQKVLQPTDIHLKVVVPE
;
A
#
# COMPACT_ATOMS: atom_id res chain seq x y z
N MET A 1 -6.26 -20.64 -15.45
CA MET A 1 -6.94 -19.55 -16.18
C MET A 1 -6.74 -19.66 -17.69
N GLU A 2 -7.79 -19.42 -18.45
CA GLU A 2 -7.74 -19.15 -19.90
C GLU A 2 -7.90 -17.65 -20.17
N ILE A 3 -7.18 -17.12 -21.17
CA ILE A 3 -7.20 -15.70 -21.50
C ILE A 3 -7.59 -15.54 -22.97
N THR A 4 -8.67 -14.80 -23.23
CA THR A 4 -9.15 -14.49 -24.58
C THR A 4 -9.46 -13.01 -24.71
N GLY A 5 -9.55 -12.47 -25.92
CA GLY A 5 -9.78 -11.05 -26.09
C GLY A 5 -10.06 -10.61 -27.52
N THR A 6 -10.44 -9.35 -27.63
CA THR A 6 -10.58 -8.58 -28.87
C THR A 6 -9.55 -7.46 -28.88
N ASN A 7 -9.60 -6.54 -29.84
CA ASN A 7 -8.69 -5.39 -29.87
C ASN A 7 -8.96 -4.36 -28.75
N SER A 8 -10.11 -4.43 -28.07
CA SER A 8 -10.54 -3.43 -27.08
C SER A 8 -10.98 -4.00 -25.72
N LYS A 9 -11.10 -5.33 -25.62
CA LYS A 9 -11.56 -6.02 -24.40
C LYS A 9 -10.81 -7.32 -24.21
N ILE A 10 -10.56 -7.67 -22.96
CA ILE A 10 -9.95 -8.94 -22.55
C ILE A 10 -10.86 -9.67 -21.57
N LYS A 11 -10.79 -11.00 -21.61
CA LYS A 11 -11.53 -11.93 -20.78
C LYS A 11 -10.55 -12.90 -20.11
N PHE A 12 -10.69 -13.02 -18.80
CA PHE A 12 -9.99 -13.96 -17.94
C PHE A 12 -11.00 -14.99 -17.44
N VAL A 13 -10.86 -16.25 -17.87
CA VAL A 13 -11.66 -17.38 -17.37
C VAL A 13 -10.86 -18.04 -16.26
N LEU A 14 -11.31 -17.83 -15.02
CA LEU A 14 -10.64 -18.31 -13.82
C LEU A 14 -10.81 -19.83 -13.65
N ASP A 15 -9.97 -20.45 -12.83
CA ASP A 15 -9.99 -21.92 -12.63
C ASP A 15 -11.28 -22.43 -12.00
N ASP A 16 -12.02 -21.58 -11.27
CA ASP A 16 -13.34 -21.87 -10.72
C ASP A 16 -14.50 -21.63 -11.71
N GLY A 17 -14.19 -21.25 -12.96
CA GLY A 17 -15.15 -20.97 -14.02
C GLY A 17 -15.75 -19.57 -13.99
N MET A 18 -15.38 -18.71 -13.04
CA MET A 18 -15.77 -17.31 -13.07
C MET A 18 -15.10 -16.58 -14.23
N ILE A 19 -15.80 -15.58 -14.76
CA ILE A 19 -15.32 -14.79 -15.90
C ILE A 19 -15.15 -13.34 -15.47
N VAL A 20 -13.94 -12.81 -15.69
CA VAL A 20 -13.60 -11.42 -15.45
C VAL A 20 -13.30 -10.75 -16.79
N THR A 21 -13.89 -9.59 -17.02
CA THR A 21 -13.67 -8.79 -18.22
C THR A 21 -13.03 -7.45 -17.88
N ALA A 22 -12.18 -6.96 -18.77
CA ALA A 22 -11.64 -5.61 -18.71
C ALA A 22 -11.59 -4.98 -20.10
N ASP A 23 -11.72 -3.66 -20.16
CA ASP A 23 -11.39 -2.88 -21.33
C ASP A 23 -9.86 -2.77 -21.47
N GLY A 24 -9.40 -2.47 -22.69
CA GLY A 24 -7.99 -2.34 -22.98
C GLY A 24 -7.73 -1.92 -24.42
N GLU A 25 -6.47 -1.97 -24.82
CA GLU A 25 -6.04 -1.63 -26.17
C GLU A 25 -4.95 -2.57 -26.67
N LEU A 26 -5.14 -3.12 -27.87
CA LEU A 26 -4.08 -3.84 -28.57
C LEU A 26 -3.08 -2.86 -29.19
N LEU A 27 -1.86 -2.89 -28.67
CA LEU A 27 -0.72 -2.11 -29.14
C LEU A 27 0.10 -2.86 -30.20
N THR A 28 0.95 -2.10 -30.89
CA THR A 28 1.96 -2.66 -31.79
C THR A 28 2.89 -3.63 -31.06
N GLY A 29 3.33 -4.69 -31.76
CA GLY A 29 4.25 -5.68 -31.17
C GLY A 29 3.57 -6.72 -30.28
N ARG A 30 2.27 -7.01 -30.51
CA ARG A 30 1.48 -8.04 -29.80
C ARG A 30 1.39 -7.79 -28.29
N LYS A 31 1.37 -6.52 -27.90
CA LYS A 31 1.13 -6.11 -26.52
C LYS A 31 -0.32 -5.71 -26.36
N PHE A 32 -1.02 -6.26 -25.38
CA PHE A 32 -2.35 -5.80 -25.03
C PHE A 32 -2.28 -5.07 -23.69
N TYR A 33 -2.70 -3.82 -23.68
CA TYR A 33 -2.74 -2.99 -22.49
C TYR A 33 -4.10 -3.15 -21.82
N VAL A 34 -4.13 -3.66 -20.60
CA VAL A 34 -5.35 -3.97 -19.84
C VAL A 34 -5.63 -2.84 -18.86
N TYR A 35 -6.84 -2.26 -18.94
CA TYR A 35 -7.29 -1.25 -17.98
C TYR A 35 -7.89 -1.91 -16.73
N THR A 36 -7.08 -2.21 -15.74
CA THR A 36 -7.43 -2.90 -14.48
C THR A 36 -8.52 -2.20 -13.67
N SER A 37 -8.64 -0.87 -13.78
CA SER A 37 -9.73 -0.08 -13.19
C SER A 37 -11.11 -0.47 -13.74
N THR A 38 -11.16 -1.07 -14.94
CA THR A 38 -12.37 -1.54 -15.62
C THR A 38 -12.69 -3.01 -15.38
N MET A 39 -11.86 -3.71 -14.60
CA MET A 39 -12.07 -5.14 -14.29
C MET A 39 -13.37 -5.35 -13.51
N VAL A 40 -14.26 -6.16 -14.08
CA VAL A 40 -15.52 -6.57 -13.47
C VAL A 40 -15.81 -8.06 -13.71
N TYR A 41 -16.57 -8.66 -12.80
CA TYR A 41 -17.17 -9.97 -13.03
C TYR A 41 -18.25 -9.88 -14.12
N GLU A 42 -18.16 -10.71 -15.15
CA GLU A 42 -19.09 -10.70 -16.30
C GLU A 42 -20.53 -11.02 -15.86
N SER A 43 -20.70 -11.79 -14.79
CA SER A 43 -22.01 -12.24 -14.31
C SER A 43 -22.90 -11.13 -13.75
N ASN A 44 -22.31 -10.11 -13.13
CA ASN A 44 -23.05 -9.10 -12.37
C ASN A 44 -22.45 -7.68 -12.46
N ASN A 45 -21.41 -7.47 -13.27
CA ASN A 45 -20.65 -6.22 -13.38
C ASN A 45 -20.08 -5.71 -12.04
N GLN A 46 -19.94 -6.58 -11.03
CA GLN A 46 -19.32 -6.22 -9.77
C GLN A 46 -17.83 -5.96 -10.00
N LYS A 47 -17.34 -4.84 -9.44
CA LYS A 47 -15.90 -4.53 -9.44
C LYS A 47 -15.15 -5.54 -8.59
N LEU A 48 -13.98 -5.95 -9.07
CA LEU A 48 -13.09 -6.81 -8.32
C LEU A 48 -12.40 -6.04 -7.19
N THR A 49 -12.13 -6.73 -6.08
CA THR A 49 -11.23 -6.22 -5.06
C THR A 49 -9.79 -6.19 -5.58
N ASN A 50 -8.91 -5.44 -4.92
CA ASN A 50 -7.51 -5.36 -5.33
C ASN A 50 -6.77 -6.70 -5.19
N VAL A 51 -7.15 -7.53 -4.22
CA VAL A 51 -6.59 -8.88 -4.06
C VAL A 51 -6.98 -9.78 -5.22
N GLU A 52 -8.24 -9.74 -5.64
CA GLU A 52 -8.74 -10.49 -6.80
C GLU A 52 -8.02 -10.06 -8.08
N LYS A 53 -7.91 -8.74 -8.32
CA LYS A 53 -7.14 -8.19 -9.44
C LYS A 53 -5.69 -8.68 -9.41
N ARG A 54 -5.00 -8.60 -8.27
CA ARG A 54 -3.59 -9.03 -8.13
C ARG A 54 -3.42 -10.52 -8.45
N LYS A 55 -4.28 -11.39 -7.93
CA LYS A 55 -4.21 -12.83 -8.22
C LYS A 55 -4.32 -13.10 -9.73
N ILE A 56 -5.28 -12.46 -10.38
CA ILE A 56 -5.49 -12.58 -11.83
C ILE A 56 -4.28 -12.05 -12.61
N ILE A 57 -3.76 -10.88 -12.23
CA ILE A 57 -2.60 -10.28 -12.90
C ILE A 57 -1.36 -11.17 -12.80
N VAL A 58 -1.05 -11.68 -11.60
CA VAL A 58 0.12 -12.55 -11.36
C VAL A 58 -0.02 -13.84 -12.18
N GLU A 59 -1.18 -14.49 -12.15
CA GLU A 59 -1.40 -15.71 -12.91
C GLU A 59 -1.36 -15.43 -14.43
N ALA A 60 -1.90 -14.29 -14.88
CA ALA A 60 -1.91 -13.90 -16.29
C ALA A 60 -0.50 -13.62 -16.82
N GLN A 61 0.35 -12.97 -16.03
CA GLN A 61 1.74 -12.72 -16.36
C GLN A 61 2.55 -14.03 -16.46
N GLN A 62 2.31 -14.99 -15.56
CA GLN A 62 2.94 -16.31 -15.63
C GLN A 62 2.54 -17.05 -16.91
N ARG A 63 1.25 -17.08 -17.26
CA ARG A 63 0.76 -17.79 -18.46
C ARG A 63 1.16 -17.11 -19.78
N THR A 64 1.19 -15.79 -19.81
CA THR A 64 1.51 -15.04 -21.04
C THR A 64 2.99 -15.10 -21.39
N SER A 65 3.87 -15.43 -20.43
CA SER A 65 5.28 -15.72 -20.70
C SER A 65 5.49 -16.89 -21.68
N GLU A 66 4.48 -17.78 -21.82
CA GLU A 66 4.48 -18.93 -22.72
C GLU A 66 3.71 -18.68 -24.03
N SER A 67 3.11 -17.49 -24.20
CA SER A 67 2.20 -17.17 -25.31
C SER A 67 2.75 -16.07 -26.24
N ALA A 68 2.21 -15.96 -27.47
CA ALA A 68 2.67 -14.96 -28.44
C ALA A 68 2.20 -13.52 -28.17
N MET A 69 1.38 -13.29 -27.14
CA MET A 69 0.84 -11.98 -26.76
C MET A 69 1.28 -11.62 -25.34
N THR A 70 1.84 -10.43 -25.17
CA THR A 70 2.25 -9.91 -23.86
C THR A 70 1.15 -9.03 -23.28
N LEU A 71 0.68 -9.33 -22.08
CA LEU A 71 -0.23 -8.44 -21.37
C LEU A 71 0.57 -7.40 -20.57
N VAL A 72 0.14 -6.16 -20.67
CA VAL A 72 0.64 -5.03 -19.88
C VAL A 72 -0.55 -4.50 -19.12
N PHE A 73 -0.48 -4.43 -17.80
CA PHE A 73 -1.57 -3.95 -16.96
C PHE A 73 -1.30 -2.49 -16.59
N ASP A 74 -2.32 -1.63 -16.71
CA ASP A 74 -2.22 -0.19 -16.47
C ASP A 74 -1.93 0.16 -15.01
N GLU A 75 -2.48 -0.62 -14.10
CA GLU A 75 -2.16 -0.62 -12.69
C GLU A 75 -1.31 -1.85 -12.41
N ILE A 76 -0.03 -1.60 -12.11
CA ILE A 76 1.05 -2.56 -11.77
C ILE A 76 1.98 -2.88 -12.97
N THR A 77 2.80 -1.89 -13.35
CA THR A 77 4.22 -2.18 -13.52
C THR A 77 4.79 -2.65 -12.18
N PRO A 78 5.59 -3.73 -12.11
CA PRO A 78 6.24 -4.19 -10.87
C PRO A 78 7.06 -3.10 -10.16
N GLU A 79 7.41 -2.03 -10.86
CA GLU A 79 8.21 -0.92 -10.33
C GLU A 79 7.40 0.30 -9.87
N LYS A 80 6.07 0.31 -9.98
CA LYS A 80 5.24 1.43 -9.47
C LYS A 80 3.94 0.95 -8.84
N ASN A 81 4.04 0.44 -7.63
CA ASN A 81 2.95 0.45 -6.65
C ASN A 81 2.72 1.90 -6.18
N ASN A 82 2.09 2.75 -7.01
CA ASN A 82 1.57 4.04 -6.56
C ASN A 82 0.09 3.93 -6.15
N PHE A 83 -0.19 2.99 -5.25
CA PHE A 83 -1.38 2.98 -4.42
C PHE A 83 -0.93 3.33 -3.00
N TYR A 84 -0.66 4.62 -2.75
CA TYR A 84 -0.16 5.18 -1.47
C TYR A 84 0.63 4.19 -0.60
N ASP A 85 1.65 3.54 -1.18
CA ASP A 85 2.44 2.57 -0.44
C ASP A 85 3.15 3.32 0.68
N LEU A 86 2.88 2.94 1.93
CA LEU A 86 3.55 3.51 3.08
C LEU A 86 5.03 3.15 2.94
N ASP A 87 5.85 4.08 2.44
CA ASP A 87 7.27 3.83 2.18
C ASP A 87 7.97 3.57 3.50
N THR A 88 8.23 2.31 3.83
CA THR A 88 8.73 1.91 5.14
C THR A 88 10.18 2.32 5.40
N THR A 89 10.88 2.89 4.42
CA THR A 89 12.33 3.14 4.48
C THR A 89 12.71 4.61 4.70
N THR A 90 11.75 5.52 4.54
CA THR A 90 11.98 6.97 4.64
C THR A 90 11.34 7.58 5.88
N ILE A 91 11.77 8.78 6.26
CA ILE A 91 11.07 9.67 7.21
C ILE A 91 10.35 10.72 6.38
N ASP A 92 9.07 10.96 6.65
CA ASP A 92 8.23 11.79 5.76
C ASP A 92 8.55 13.26 5.99
N SER A 93 8.57 13.70 7.24
CA SER A 93 8.99 15.04 7.63
C SER A 93 9.46 15.07 9.09
N LEU A 94 10.31 16.05 9.38
CA LEU A 94 10.91 16.29 10.68
C LEU A 94 10.89 17.80 10.97
N GLY A 95 10.71 18.18 12.23
CA GLY A 95 10.78 19.57 12.66
C GLY A 95 10.91 19.71 14.17
N VAL A 96 10.98 20.96 14.64
CA VAL A 96 10.94 21.29 16.08
C VAL A 96 9.67 22.07 16.37
N VAL A 97 8.86 21.56 17.29
CA VAL A 97 7.59 22.17 17.70
C VAL A 97 7.59 22.26 19.22
N ASP A 98 7.37 23.46 19.76
CA ASP A 98 7.34 23.73 21.20
C ASP A 98 8.56 23.18 21.98
N GLY A 99 9.72 23.10 21.33
CA GLY A 99 10.96 22.58 21.92
C GLY A 99 11.12 21.06 21.86
N HIS A 100 10.22 20.34 21.20
CA HIS A 100 10.29 18.90 20.97
C HIS A 100 10.71 18.60 19.53
N LEU A 101 11.44 17.49 19.34
CA LEU A 101 11.64 16.94 18.00
C LEU A 101 10.36 16.24 17.57
N GLU A 102 9.73 16.69 16.49
CA GLU A 102 8.53 16.06 15.93
C GLU A 102 8.81 15.44 14.56
N LEU A 103 8.42 14.18 14.41
CA LEU A 103 8.43 13.42 13.16
C LEU A 103 6.99 13.23 12.69
N LEU A 104 6.65 13.73 11.51
CA LEU A 104 5.36 13.44 10.89
C LEU A 104 5.45 12.10 10.17
N LEU A 105 4.48 11.22 10.43
CA LEU A 105 4.24 9.99 9.68
C LEU A 105 2.83 10.09 9.09
N ALA A 106 2.72 10.17 7.77
CA ALA A 106 1.43 10.25 7.08
C ALA A 106 1.04 8.87 6.53
N ASP A 107 -0.13 8.38 6.93
CA ASP A 107 -0.71 7.15 6.40
C ASP A 107 -1.94 7.45 5.54
N GLY A 108 -1.77 7.32 4.23
CA GLY A 108 -2.81 7.54 3.22
C GLY A 108 -3.60 6.28 2.85
N ASN A 109 -3.38 5.14 3.50
CA ASN A 109 -4.00 3.88 3.11
C ASN A 109 -5.40 3.71 3.72
N GLU A 110 -6.33 3.23 2.91
CA GLU A 110 -7.65 2.83 3.35
C GLU A 110 -7.60 1.46 4.06
N TRP A 111 -8.37 1.33 5.14
CA TRP A 111 -8.41 0.12 5.96
C TRP A 111 -9.42 -0.88 5.41
N LEU A 112 -8.98 -1.71 4.44
CA LEU A 112 -9.82 -2.72 3.80
C LEU A 112 -9.67 -4.10 4.46
N PRO A 113 -10.76 -4.85 4.73
CA PRO A 113 -10.70 -6.14 5.40
C PRO A 113 -9.79 -7.19 4.74
N ASP A 114 -9.67 -7.17 3.41
CA ASP A 114 -8.88 -8.15 2.64
C ASP A 114 -7.39 -7.81 2.57
N THR A 115 -6.99 -6.57 2.89
CA THR A 115 -5.57 -6.13 2.90
C THR A 115 -5.09 -5.63 4.26
N GLU A 116 -5.94 -5.65 5.29
CA GLU A 116 -5.66 -5.10 6.62
C GLU A 116 -4.36 -5.66 7.23
N GLN A 117 -4.12 -6.96 7.12
CA GLN A 117 -2.91 -7.59 7.67
C GLN A 117 -1.63 -7.09 7.00
N ASP A 118 -1.67 -6.87 5.68
CA ASP A 118 -0.53 -6.30 4.94
C ASP A 118 -0.30 -4.84 5.34
N HIS A 119 -1.38 -4.07 5.53
CA HIS A 119 -1.30 -2.68 6.00
C HIS A 119 -0.70 -2.61 7.41
N LEU A 120 -1.17 -3.43 8.35
CA LEU A 120 -0.61 -3.56 9.70
C LEU A 120 0.90 -3.86 9.67
N LEU A 121 1.32 -4.80 8.82
CA LEU A 121 2.74 -5.15 8.68
C LEU A 121 3.57 -3.97 8.14
N LYS A 122 3.04 -3.21 7.17
CA LYS A 122 3.72 -2.02 6.63
C LYS A 122 3.80 -0.90 7.66
N LEU A 123 2.71 -0.62 8.36
CA LEU A 123 2.68 0.39 9.42
C LEU A 123 3.65 0.05 10.55
N GLN A 124 3.71 -1.22 10.97
CA GLN A 124 4.72 -1.69 11.92
C GLN A 124 6.15 -1.44 11.43
N LYS A 125 6.46 -1.81 10.18
CA LYS A 125 7.79 -1.58 9.60
C LYS A 125 8.15 -0.09 9.55
N LYS A 126 7.22 0.77 9.14
CA LYS A 126 7.42 2.23 9.10
C LYS A 126 7.66 2.80 10.49
N LEU A 127 6.85 2.44 11.48
CA LEU A 127 7.04 2.88 12.87
C LEU A 127 8.41 2.41 13.42
N ASN A 128 8.80 1.16 13.16
CA ASN A 128 10.12 0.66 13.54
C ASN A 128 11.26 1.45 12.89
N ASN A 129 11.10 1.88 11.63
CA ASN A 129 12.08 2.75 10.97
C ASN A 129 12.20 4.12 11.66
N TYR A 130 11.08 4.71 12.08
CA TYR A 130 11.07 6.00 12.79
C TYR A 130 11.72 5.88 14.17
N ILE A 131 11.37 4.83 14.92
CA ILE A 131 11.99 4.53 16.22
C ILE A 131 13.49 4.35 16.03
N HIS A 132 13.91 3.54 15.05
CA HIS A 132 15.32 3.33 14.76
C HIS A 132 16.04 4.62 14.38
N PHE A 133 15.44 5.48 13.56
CA PHE A 133 15.99 6.78 13.18
C PHE A 133 16.25 7.67 14.41
N ILE A 134 15.33 7.69 15.36
CA ILE A 134 15.46 8.44 16.62
C ILE A 134 16.54 7.80 17.50
N GLU A 135 16.49 6.49 17.75
CA GLU A 135 17.43 5.78 18.63
C GLU A 135 18.87 5.84 18.11
N SER A 136 19.05 5.77 16.78
CA SER A 136 20.34 5.91 16.12
C SER A 136 20.79 7.37 15.96
N LYS A 137 20.01 8.33 16.45
CA LYS A 137 20.34 9.76 16.49
C LYS A 137 20.61 10.38 15.12
N GLN A 138 19.95 9.89 14.07
CA GLN A 138 20.18 10.37 12.70
C GLN A 138 19.76 11.84 12.50
N TYR A 139 18.95 12.42 13.40
CA TYR A 139 18.56 13.84 13.36
C TYR A 139 19.62 14.81 13.88
N VAL A 140 20.64 14.35 14.59
CA VAL A 140 21.51 15.22 15.41
C VAL A 140 22.30 16.23 14.58
N GLU A 141 22.75 15.87 13.38
CA GLU A 141 23.49 16.78 12.50
C GLU A 141 22.63 18.00 12.10
N GLY A 142 21.32 17.81 11.93
CA GLY A 142 20.40 18.88 11.51
C GLY A 142 19.76 19.67 12.66
N TYR A 143 19.58 19.03 13.82
CA TYR A 143 18.70 19.55 14.87
C TYR A 143 19.33 19.60 16.27
N GLY A 144 20.52 19.03 16.46
CA GLY A 144 21.09 18.80 17.79
C GLY A 144 20.41 17.66 18.54
N ASP A 145 20.77 17.46 19.81
CA ASP A 145 20.28 16.35 20.65
C ASP A 145 19.69 16.82 21.99
N ASP A 146 19.34 18.10 22.10
CA ASP A 146 18.85 18.72 23.34
C ASP A 146 17.32 18.65 23.46
N PHE A 147 16.76 17.46 23.22
CA PHE A 147 15.32 17.20 23.27
C PHE A 147 15.00 16.29 24.44
N THR A 148 14.16 16.78 25.37
CA THR A 148 13.64 15.98 26.49
C THR A 148 12.67 14.89 26.03
N GLU A 149 11.95 15.14 24.93
CA GLU A 149 11.01 14.19 24.33
C GLU A 149 11.09 14.27 22.80
N LYS A 150 10.87 13.14 22.13
CA LYS A 150 10.67 13.04 20.68
C LYS A 150 9.25 12.56 20.41
N VAL A 151 8.56 13.17 19.46
CA VAL A 151 7.17 12.82 19.12
C VAL A 151 7.11 12.28 17.71
N ILE A 152 6.56 11.08 17.54
CA ILE A 152 6.08 10.58 16.25
C ILE A 152 4.61 10.96 16.16
N ASN A 153 4.28 11.87 15.24
CA ASN A 153 2.94 12.32 14.95
C ASN A 153 2.39 11.54 13.75
N LEU A 154 1.66 10.47 14.03
CA LEU A 154 1.02 9.61 13.04
C LEU A 154 -0.35 10.18 12.65
N THR A 155 -0.50 10.61 11.40
CA THR A 155 -1.76 11.14 10.86
C THR A 155 -2.33 10.20 9.82
N PHE A 156 -3.59 9.81 10.00
CA PHE A 156 -4.31 8.98 9.05
C PHE A 156 -5.18 9.82 8.11
N GLN A 157 -5.20 9.45 6.82
CA GLN A 157 -6.19 9.96 5.87
C GLN A 157 -7.55 9.26 6.04
N TYR A 158 -7.53 7.97 6.39
CA TYR A 158 -8.73 7.15 6.58
C TYR A 158 -8.74 6.57 7.99
N ALA A 159 -9.93 6.49 8.62
CA ALA A 159 -10.07 5.98 9.97
C ALA A 159 -9.51 4.54 10.09
N PRO A 160 -8.64 4.26 11.07
CA PRO A 160 -8.16 2.91 11.33
C PRO A 160 -9.27 1.94 11.73
N SER A 161 -9.06 0.66 11.43
CA SER A 161 -9.90 -0.40 11.95
C SER A 161 -9.66 -0.64 13.45
N ASP A 162 -10.52 -1.43 14.09
CA ASP A 162 -10.35 -1.86 15.49
C ASP A 162 -9.01 -2.58 15.71
N ASN A 163 -8.57 -3.39 14.74
CA ASN A 163 -7.27 -4.07 14.78
C ASN A 163 -6.12 -3.05 14.67
N GLY A 164 -6.26 -2.04 13.81
CA GLY A 164 -5.35 -0.91 13.70
C GLY A 164 -5.21 -0.14 15.01
N LEU A 165 -6.32 0.23 15.63
CA LEU A 165 -6.33 0.92 16.93
C LEU A 165 -5.69 0.05 18.03
N ALA A 166 -6.04 -1.23 18.10
CA ALA A 166 -5.45 -2.15 19.06
C ALA A 166 -3.93 -2.29 18.88
N PHE A 167 -3.45 -2.33 17.63
CA PHE A 167 -2.02 -2.32 17.31
C PHE A 167 -1.34 -1.04 17.82
N LEU A 168 -1.92 0.14 17.58
CA LEU A 168 -1.35 1.42 18.03
C LEU A 168 -1.27 1.52 19.55
N VAL A 169 -2.25 0.98 20.27
CA VAL A 169 -2.20 0.87 21.74
C VAL A 169 -1.01 0.02 22.20
N GLN A 170 -0.68 -1.07 21.49
CA GLN A 170 0.50 -1.87 21.81
C GLN A 170 1.80 -1.12 21.53
N VAL A 171 1.88 -0.38 20.43
CA VAL A 171 3.05 0.46 20.13
C VAL A 171 3.25 1.50 21.24
N GLN A 172 2.19 2.21 21.66
CA GLN A 172 2.26 3.16 22.76
C GLN A 172 2.76 2.53 24.06
N LYS A 173 2.35 1.28 24.37
CA LYS A 173 2.85 0.54 25.54
C LYS A 173 4.33 0.20 25.44
N VAL A 174 4.80 -0.21 24.26
CA VAL A 174 6.22 -0.51 24.02
C VAL A 174 7.09 0.73 24.20
N LEU A 175 6.57 1.91 23.85
CA LEU A 175 7.28 3.18 23.95
C LEU A 175 7.25 3.83 25.35
N GLN A 176 6.38 3.38 26.27
CA GLN A 176 6.25 3.93 27.64
C GLN A 176 7.58 4.11 28.42
N PRO A 177 8.57 3.19 28.36
CA PRO A 177 9.81 3.36 29.10
C PRO A 177 10.84 4.27 28.39
N THR A 178 10.50 4.86 27.24
CA THR A 178 11.38 5.69 26.41
C THR A 178 10.99 7.16 26.47
N ASP A 179 11.80 8.02 25.85
CA ASP A 179 11.50 9.44 25.61
C ASP A 179 10.80 9.68 24.24
N ILE A 180 10.32 8.60 23.60
CA ILE A 180 9.61 8.64 22.33
C ILE A 180 8.11 8.50 22.58
N HIS A 181 7.33 9.46 22.09
CA HIS A 181 5.87 9.47 22.21
C HIS A 181 5.20 9.28 20.85
N LEU A 182 4.21 8.38 20.79
CA LEU A 182 3.36 8.23 19.60
C LEU A 182 2.05 9.00 19.80
N LYS A 183 1.88 10.08 19.04
CA LYS A 183 0.63 10.84 18.91
C LYS A 183 -0.09 10.37 17.65
N VAL A 184 -1.38 10.04 17.78
CA VAL A 184 -2.21 9.56 16.68
C VAL A 184 -3.29 10.59 16.38
N VAL A 185 -3.41 10.97 15.11
CA VAL A 185 -4.47 11.83 14.59
C VAL A 185 -5.30 11.02 13.58
N VAL A 186 -6.59 10.89 13.87
CA VAL A 186 -7.57 10.23 13.01
C VAL A 186 -8.47 11.28 12.35
N PRO A 187 -8.99 11.04 11.13
CA PRO A 187 -9.98 11.93 10.52
C PRO A 187 -11.28 11.93 11.33
N GLU A 188 -12.01 13.05 11.28
CA GLU A 188 -13.35 13.21 11.89
C GLU A 188 -14.44 12.39 11.17
#